data_AF-A0A6I9MS38-F1
#
_entry.id   AF-A0A6I9MS38-F1
#
_cell.length_a   1.000
_cell.length_b   1.000
_cell.length_c   1.000
_cell.angle_alpha   90.00
_cell.angle_beta   90.00
_cell.angle_gamma   90.00
#
_symmetry.space_group_name_H-M   'P 1'
#
loop_
_entity.id
_entity.type
_entity.pdbx_description
1 polymer ?
#
loop_
_entity_poly.entity_id
_entity_poly.type
_entity_poly.pdbx_seq_one_letter_code
_entity_poly.pdbx_strand_id
1 'polypeptide(L)'
;MDRYVFLQEFFENPAFRPDGLKLYPTLVIRGTGLYELWKTGRYKSYNPSALVDLVARILALVPPWTRVYRVQRDIPMPLVSSGVEHGNLRELALARMKDMGTECRDVRTREVGIQEIHHKVRPYQVELVRRDYVANGGWETFLSYEDPEQDILIGLLRLRRCSPQSFRPELKGGVSIVRELHVYGSVVPVSSRDPSKFQHQVETRRGHPDILYFLLFYYPI
;
A
#
# COMPACT_ATOMS: atom_id res chain seq x y z
N MET A 1 16.38 15.96 11.93
CA MET A 1 15.39 15.95 10.84
C MET A 1 14.07 15.50 11.43
N ASP A 2 13.01 16.28 11.21
CA ASP A 2 11.66 15.87 11.63
C ASP A 2 11.29 14.57 10.89
N ARG A 3 10.73 13.59 11.61
CA ARG A 3 10.39 12.28 11.02
C ARG A 3 9.31 12.40 9.95
N TYR A 4 8.49 13.43 10.02
CA TYR A 4 7.53 13.76 8.98
C TYR A 4 8.24 14.15 7.67
N VAL A 5 9.26 15.02 7.76
CA VAL A 5 10.08 15.46 6.61
C VAL A 5 10.80 14.27 5.97
N PHE A 6 11.32 13.35 6.79
CA PHE A 6 11.92 12.12 6.26
C PHE A 6 10.93 11.26 5.47
N LEU A 7 9.69 11.12 5.95
CA LEU A 7 8.69 10.28 5.26
C LEU A 7 8.12 10.94 4.02
N GLN A 8 8.08 12.28 3.97
CA GLN A 8 7.82 13.00 2.74
C GLN A 8 8.92 12.74 1.71
N GLU A 9 10.19 12.88 2.09
CA GLU A 9 11.32 12.54 1.21
C GLU A 9 11.26 11.07 0.76
N PHE A 10 10.89 10.15 1.64
CA PHE A 10 10.80 8.73 1.36
C PHE A 10 9.82 8.39 0.20
N PHE A 11 8.76 9.17 0.03
CA PHE A 11 7.81 8.99 -1.09
C PHE A 11 8.13 9.89 -2.29
N GLU A 12 8.73 11.05 -2.08
CA GLU A 12 9.04 12.00 -3.16
C GLU A 12 10.35 11.67 -3.88
N ASN A 13 11.39 11.25 -3.15
CA ASN A 13 12.73 10.99 -3.68
C ASN A 13 12.74 9.69 -4.52
N PRO A 14 13.14 9.77 -5.81
CA PRO A 14 13.22 8.61 -6.69
C PRO A 14 14.17 7.50 -6.20
N ALA A 15 15.07 7.75 -5.26
CA ALA A 15 15.92 6.73 -4.65
C ALA A 15 15.18 5.76 -3.71
N PHE A 16 13.91 6.04 -3.37
CA PHE A 16 13.10 5.22 -2.46
C PHE A 16 11.83 4.70 -3.16
N ARG A 17 10.70 5.42 -3.06
CA ARG A 17 9.40 5.11 -3.70
C ARG A 17 9.02 3.62 -3.65
N PRO A 18 8.87 3.03 -2.45
CA PRO A 18 8.61 1.61 -2.33
C PRO A 18 7.19 1.24 -2.76
N ASP A 19 7.03 0.00 -3.22
CA ASP A 19 5.71 -0.58 -3.50
C ASP A 19 4.89 -0.85 -2.24
N GLY A 20 5.56 -1.01 -1.08
CA GLY A 20 4.87 -1.23 0.19
C GLY A 20 5.73 -0.97 1.42
N LEU A 21 5.05 -0.83 2.55
CA LEU A 21 5.64 -0.42 3.83
C LEU A 21 5.04 -1.20 5.00
N LYS A 22 5.87 -1.46 6.01
CA LYS A 22 5.44 -1.91 7.34
C LYS A 22 5.82 -0.83 8.35
N LEU A 23 4.84 -0.17 8.93
CA LEU A 23 5.03 0.87 9.94
C LEU A 23 5.02 0.23 11.33
N TYR A 24 6.19 0.14 11.95
CA TYR A 24 6.33 -0.41 13.30
C TYR A 24 6.89 0.65 14.23
N PRO A 25 6.03 1.34 15.01
CA PRO A 25 6.50 2.19 16.08
C PRO A 25 7.43 1.40 17.01
N THR A 26 8.52 2.03 17.41
CA THR A 26 9.50 1.40 18.29
C THR A 26 8.86 1.12 19.65
N LEU A 27 8.94 -0.13 20.08
CA LEU A 27 8.46 -0.59 21.38
C LEU A 27 9.66 -0.89 22.29
N VAL A 28 9.51 -0.57 23.57
CA VAL A 28 10.48 -0.94 24.61
C VAL A 28 10.04 -2.28 25.21
N ILE A 29 10.91 -3.28 25.12
CA ILE A 29 10.65 -4.66 25.58
C ILE A 29 11.74 -5.06 26.57
N ARG A 30 11.35 -5.68 27.68
CA ARG A 30 12.31 -6.17 28.70
C ARG A 30 13.37 -7.08 28.08
N GLY A 31 14.61 -6.96 28.55
CA GLY A 31 15.73 -7.76 28.06
C GLY A 31 16.37 -7.25 26.76
N THR A 32 15.96 -6.08 26.24
CA THR A 32 16.59 -5.45 25.06
C THR A 32 17.52 -4.31 25.47
N GLY A 33 18.52 -3.98 24.64
CA GLY A 33 19.39 -2.81 24.90
C GLY A 33 18.60 -1.49 24.99
N LEU A 34 17.50 -1.37 24.24
CA LEU A 34 16.62 -0.20 24.30
C LEU A 34 15.93 -0.06 25.66
N TYR A 35 15.64 -1.18 26.35
CA TYR A 35 15.09 -1.15 27.70
C TYR A 35 16.05 -0.53 28.71
N GLU A 36 17.35 -0.81 28.62
CA GLU A 36 18.34 -0.18 29.50
C GLU A 36 18.49 1.32 29.22
N LEU A 37 18.39 1.73 27.96
CA LEU A 37 18.36 3.16 27.60
C LEU A 37 17.10 3.85 28.16
N TRP A 38 15.95 3.19 28.06
CA TRP A 38 14.69 3.70 28.61
C TRP A 38 14.73 3.80 30.13
N LYS A 39 15.21 2.75 30.81
CA LYS A 39 15.36 2.68 32.27
C LYS A 39 16.29 3.76 32.82
N THR A 40 17.34 4.11 32.07
CA THR A 40 18.28 5.19 32.41
C THR A 40 17.82 6.58 31.95
N GLY A 41 16.62 6.71 31.40
CA GLY A 41 16.06 7.98 30.91
C GLY A 41 16.68 8.52 29.63
N ARG A 42 17.60 7.76 29.00
CA ARG A 42 18.28 8.11 27.74
C ARG A 42 17.43 7.85 26.50
N TYR A 43 16.33 7.11 26.65
CA TYR A 43 15.32 6.93 25.62
C TYR A 43 13.92 7.22 26.20
N LYS A 44 13.10 7.93 25.43
CA LYS A 44 11.69 8.20 25.75
C LYS A 44 10.85 7.79 24.55
N SER A 45 9.85 6.96 24.80
CA SER A 45 8.83 6.63 23.81
C SER A 45 7.95 7.84 23.51
N TYR A 46 7.27 7.80 22.37
CA TYR A 46 6.24 8.79 22.07
C TYR A 46 5.10 8.76 23.07
N ASN A 47 4.51 9.92 23.32
CA ASN A 47 3.18 9.96 23.90
C ASN A 47 2.18 9.30 22.93
N PRO A 48 1.22 8.49 23.41
CA PRO A 48 0.27 7.78 22.56
C PRO A 48 -0.48 8.68 21.57
N SER A 49 -0.96 9.84 22.03
CA SER A 49 -1.68 10.80 21.18
C SER A 49 -0.80 11.37 20.07
N ALA A 50 0.45 11.72 20.40
CA ALA A 50 1.43 12.20 19.43
C ALA A 50 1.80 11.12 18.41
N LEU A 51 1.85 9.85 18.84
CA LEU A 51 2.09 8.74 17.93
C LEU A 51 0.93 8.53 16.96
N VAL A 52 -0.31 8.59 17.43
CA VAL A 52 -1.50 8.51 16.57
C VAL A 52 -1.49 9.65 15.53
N ASP A 53 -1.24 10.88 15.96
CA ASP A 53 -1.17 12.04 15.06
C ASP A 53 -0.04 11.91 14.03
N LEU A 54 1.13 11.43 14.45
CA LEU A 54 2.24 11.16 13.54
C LEU A 54 1.86 10.09 12.49
N VAL A 55 1.28 8.96 12.91
CA VAL A 55 0.89 7.89 11.99
C VAL A 55 -0.20 8.37 11.02
N ALA A 56 -1.19 9.13 11.49
CA ALA A 56 -2.23 9.74 10.64
C ALA A 56 -1.60 10.61 9.54
N ARG A 57 -0.68 11.51 9.91
CA ARG A 57 0.06 12.35 8.96
C ARG A 57 0.90 11.54 7.97
N ILE A 58 1.50 10.45 8.40
CA ILE A 58 2.28 9.56 7.53
C ILE A 58 1.36 8.87 6.51
N LEU A 59 0.23 8.34 6.96
CA LEU A 59 -0.75 7.67 6.08
C LEU A 59 -1.32 8.62 5.03
N ALA A 60 -1.50 9.90 5.35
CA ALA A 60 -1.91 10.94 4.41
C ALA A 60 -0.89 11.19 3.27
N LEU A 61 0.40 10.89 3.50
CA LEU A 61 1.46 11.04 2.50
C LEU A 61 1.61 9.83 1.57
N VAL A 62 1.00 8.69 1.92
CA VAL A 62 1.21 7.43 1.18
C VAL A 62 0.61 7.55 -0.22
N PRO A 63 1.42 7.38 -1.28
CA PRO A 63 0.91 7.49 -2.63
C PRO A 63 0.04 6.27 -3.01
N PRO A 64 -0.85 6.42 -4.00
CA PRO A 64 -1.84 5.40 -4.36
C PRO A 64 -1.27 4.10 -4.93
N TRP A 65 0.01 4.07 -5.28
CA TRP A 65 0.71 2.85 -5.69
C TRP A 65 1.37 2.11 -4.52
N THR A 66 1.40 2.67 -3.31
CA THR A 66 2.07 2.05 -2.15
C THR A 66 1.07 1.36 -1.23
N ARG A 67 1.41 0.14 -0.78
CA ARG A 67 0.62 -0.64 0.18
C ARG A 67 1.20 -0.55 1.58
N VAL A 68 0.44 -0.06 2.57
CA VAL A 68 0.85 -0.19 3.98
C VAL A 68 0.31 -1.51 4.53
N TYR A 69 1.20 -2.49 4.70
CA TYR A 69 0.83 -3.84 5.14
C TYR A 69 0.37 -3.89 6.59
N ARG A 70 1.10 -3.21 7.48
CA ARG A 70 0.87 -3.22 8.92
C ARG A 70 1.23 -1.87 9.52
N VAL A 71 0.46 -1.48 10.53
CA VAL A 71 0.68 -0.31 11.37
C VAL A 71 0.65 -0.83 12.80
N GLN A 72 1.83 -1.15 13.34
CA GLN A 72 2.13 -1.95 14.56
C GLN A 72 2.44 -3.45 14.31
N ARG A 73 3.19 -4.04 15.24
CA ARG A 73 3.49 -5.48 15.28
C ARG A 73 2.53 -6.21 16.21
N ASP A 74 2.31 -7.49 15.93
CA ASP A 74 1.51 -8.39 16.79
C ASP A 74 2.37 -8.83 17.98
N ILE A 75 2.61 -7.91 18.92
CA ILE A 75 3.36 -8.17 20.16
C ILE A 75 2.37 -8.10 21.32
N PRO A 76 2.28 -9.13 22.17
CA PRO A 76 1.41 -9.09 23.35
C PRO A 76 1.72 -7.88 24.23
N MET A 77 0.69 -7.07 24.52
CA MET A 77 0.84 -5.86 25.34
C MET A 77 1.49 -6.08 26.71
N PRO A 78 1.28 -7.20 27.42
CA PRO A 78 1.99 -7.46 28.69
C PRO A 78 3.52 -7.51 28.58
N LEU A 79 4.08 -7.72 27.39
CA LEU A 79 5.53 -7.73 27.15
C LEU A 79 6.08 -6.32 26.85
N VAL A 80 5.21 -5.36 26.55
CA VAL A 80 5.58 -3.99 26.18
C VAL A 80 5.73 -3.16 27.45
N SER A 81 6.95 -2.65 27.68
CA SER A 81 7.24 -1.77 28.82
C SER A 81 6.94 -0.30 28.53
N SER A 82 7.05 0.13 27.27
CA SER A 82 6.74 1.49 26.83
C SER A 82 6.60 1.55 25.30
N GLY A 83 5.83 2.49 24.77
CA GLY A 83 5.61 2.66 23.32
C GLY A 83 4.14 2.87 22.99
N VAL A 84 3.52 1.88 22.35
CA VAL A 84 2.10 1.87 22.03
C VAL A 84 1.30 1.39 23.24
N GLU A 85 0.11 1.97 23.48
CA GLU A 85 -0.79 1.55 24.56
C GLU A 85 -1.84 0.51 24.11
N HIS A 86 -2.31 0.60 22.87
CA HIS A 86 -3.41 -0.21 22.35
C HIS A 86 -3.02 -0.97 21.07
N GLY A 87 -3.54 -2.18 20.93
CA GLY A 87 -3.31 -3.03 19.75
C GLY A 87 -4.14 -2.65 18.51
N ASN A 88 -4.66 -1.42 18.39
CA ASN A 88 -5.50 -0.98 17.26
C ASN A 88 -5.02 0.36 16.65
N LEU A 89 -3.70 0.59 16.59
CA LEU A 89 -3.13 1.87 16.15
C LEU A 89 -3.58 2.33 14.75
N ARG A 90 -3.79 1.41 13.80
CA ARG A 90 -4.29 1.77 12.46
C ARG A 90 -5.68 2.42 12.53
N GLU A 91 -6.58 1.83 13.31
CA GLU A 91 -7.95 2.33 13.48
C GLU A 91 -7.95 3.73 14.10
N LEU A 92 -7.17 3.91 15.18
CA LEU A 92 -7.00 5.21 15.83
C LEU A 92 -6.43 6.26 14.86
N ALA A 93 -5.45 5.89 14.03
CA ALA A 93 -4.88 6.79 13.03
C ALA A 93 -5.89 7.17 11.94
N LEU A 94 -6.68 6.22 11.43
CA LEU A 94 -7.71 6.49 10.42
C LEU A 94 -8.83 7.39 10.99
N ALA A 95 -9.26 7.16 12.24
CA ALA A 95 -10.20 8.04 12.92
C ALA A 95 -9.62 9.46 13.06
N ARG A 96 -8.35 9.57 13.46
CA ARG A 96 -7.66 10.86 13.56
C ARG A 96 -7.54 11.58 12.21
N MET A 97 -7.29 10.84 11.12
CA MET A 97 -7.26 11.43 9.76
C MET A 97 -8.60 12.05 9.36
N LYS A 98 -9.72 11.41 9.76
CA LYS A 98 -11.07 11.94 9.55
C LYS A 98 -11.26 13.28 10.29
N ASP A 99 -10.80 13.36 11.53
CA ASP A 99 -10.85 14.61 12.31
C ASP A 99 -9.99 15.73 11.68
N MET A 100 -8.94 15.35 10.94
CA MET A 100 -8.05 16.27 10.22
C MET A 100 -8.57 16.63 8.81
N GLY A 101 -9.65 16.01 8.34
CA GLY A 101 -10.14 16.19 6.97
C GLY A 101 -9.19 15.63 5.90
N THR A 102 -8.44 14.57 6.22
CA THR A 102 -7.50 13.90 5.30
C THR A 102 -7.89 12.45 5.07
N GLU A 103 -7.46 11.88 3.95
CA GLU A 103 -7.81 10.52 3.54
C GLU A 103 -6.58 9.66 3.30
N CYS A 104 -6.68 8.37 3.63
CA CYS A 104 -5.62 7.39 3.41
C CYS A 104 -5.84 6.74 2.05
N ARG A 105 -5.01 7.10 1.05
CA ARG A 105 -5.12 6.55 -0.31
C ARG A 105 -4.17 5.39 -0.59
N ASP A 106 -3.69 4.72 0.46
CA ASP A 106 -2.87 3.52 0.28
C ASP A 106 -3.66 2.40 -0.40
N VAL A 107 -2.94 1.49 -1.06
CA VAL A 107 -3.54 0.35 -1.76
C VAL A 107 -4.47 -0.44 -0.84
N ARG A 108 -4.06 -0.66 0.43
CA ARG A 108 -4.81 -1.48 1.39
C ARG A 108 -6.18 -0.91 1.72
N THR A 109 -6.29 0.39 2.00
CA THR A 109 -7.57 1.00 2.38
C THR A 109 -8.52 1.02 1.20
N ARG A 110 -8.02 1.13 -0.04
CA ARG A 110 -8.84 1.22 -1.25
C ARG A 110 -9.30 -0.13 -1.81
N GLU A 111 -8.70 -1.24 -1.38
CA GLU A 111 -9.05 -2.60 -1.83
C GLU A 111 -10.56 -2.87 -1.75
N VAL A 112 -11.16 -3.36 -2.84
CA VAL A 112 -12.61 -3.66 -2.91
C VAL A 112 -13.09 -4.57 -1.78
N GLY A 113 -12.30 -5.56 -1.36
CA GLY A 113 -12.66 -6.44 -0.24
C GLY A 113 -12.67 -5.71 1.11
N ILE A 114 -11.78 -4.74 1.31
CA ILE A 114 -11.76 -3.92 2.53
C ILE A 114 -12.95 -2.96 2.53
N GLN A 115 -13.24 -2.33 1.39
CA GLN A 115 -14.37 -1.41 1.23
C GLN A 115 -15.73 -2.11 1.41
N GLU A 116 -15.88 -3.33 0.88
CA GLU A 116 -17.09 -4.11 1.07
C GLU A 116 -17.28 -4.53 2.54
N ILE A 117 -16.23 -5.00 3.22
CA ILE A 117 -16.31 -5.43 4.63
C ILE A 117 -16.61 -4.27 5.57
N HIS A 118 -15.93 -3.13 5.41
CA HIS A 118 -16.00 -2.02 6.36
C HIS A 118 -17.10 -1.01 6.04
N HIS A 119 -17.43 -0.81 4.76
CA HIS A 119 -18.34 0.25 4.31
C HIS A 119 -19.54 -0.28 3.52
N LYS A 120 -19.58 -1.58 3.19
CA LYS A 120 -20.63 -2.20 2.36
C LYS A 120 -20.82 -1.52 0.99
N VAL A 121 -19.73 -0.93 0.47
CA VAL A 121 -19.72 -0.27 -0.84
C VAL A 121 -19.20 -1.25 -1.89
N ARG A 122 -19.83 -1.23 -3.07
CA ARG A 122 -19.39 -1.97 -4.25
C ARG A 122 -19.10 -0.97 -5.37
N PRO A 123 -18.04 -1.20 -6.16
CA PRO A 123 -17.71 -0.34 -7.29
C PRO A 123 -18.85 -0.35 -8.31
N TYR A 124 -19.09 0.79 -8.93
CA TYR A 124 -20.11 0.97 -9.95
C TYR A 124 -19.50 1.32 -11.30
N GLN A 125 -18.64 2.34 -11.34
CA GLN A 125 -17.99 2.81 -12.57
C GLN A 125 -16.50 2.52 -12.54
N VAL A 126 -16.11 1.44 -13.20
CA VAL A 126 -14.73 0.97 -13.21
C VAL A 126 -13.97 1.52 -14.41
N GLU A 127 -12.82 2.13 -14.14
CA GLU A 127 -11.93 2.73 -15.14
C GLU A 127 -10.50 2.19 -15.01
N LEU A 128 -9.79 2.15 -16.13
CA LEU A 128 -8.35 1.89 -16.14
C LEU A 128 -7.60 3.19 -15.83
N VAL A 129 -6.87 3.21 -14.72
CA VAL A 129 -6.04 4.32 -14.29
C VAL A 129 -4.57 3.97 -14.48
N ARG A 130 -3.80 4.93 -15.00
CA ARG A 130 -2.35 4.82 -15.19
C ARG A 130 -1.63 5.89 -14.39
N ARG A 131 -0.63 5.49 -13.61
CA ARG A 131 0.27 6.40 -12.87
C ARG A 131 1.71 6.02 -13.17
N ASP A 132 2.46 6.95 -13.74
CA ASP A 132 3.88 6.77 -14.04
C ASP A 132 4.75 7.51 -13.03
N TYR A 133 5.85 6.88 -12.62
CA TYR A 133 6.83 7.50 -11.73
C TYR A 133 8.24 6.93 -11.94
N VAL A 134 9.26 7.73 -11.64
CA VAL A 134 10.65 7.28 -11.65
C VAL A 134 11.01 6.68 -10.31
N ALA A 135 11.67 5.52 -10.30
CA ALA A 135 12.22 4.91 -9.10
C ALA A 135 13.54 4.17 -9.41
N ASN A 136 14.59 4.44 -8.62
CA ASN A 136 15.89 3.80 -8.69
C ASN A 136 16.45 3.73 -10.13
N GLY A 137 16.45 4.87 -10.81
CA GLY A 137 16.97 5.00 -12.18
C GLY A 137 16.14 4.31 -13.28
N GLY A 138 14.97 3.77 -12.96
CA GLY A 138 14.05 3.16 -13.93
C GLY A 138 12.69 3.85 -13.95
N TRP A 139 11.90 3.50 -14.97
CA TRP A 139 10.54 3.98 -15.16
C TRP A 139 9.55 2.94 -14.65
N GLU A 140 8.70 3.33 -13.71
CA GLU A 140 7.60 2.53 -13.17
C GLU A 140 6.27 3.02 -13.73
N THR A 141 5.43 2.08 -14.13
CA THR A 141 4.05 2.29 -14.53
C THR A 141 3.16 1.45 -13.61
N PHE A 142 2.34 2.12 -12.81
CA PHE A 142 1.28 1.51 -12.01
C PHE A 142 -0.03 1.62 -12.78
N LEU A 143 -0.48 0.50 -13.33
CA LEU A 143 -1.79 0.37 -13.94
C LEU A 143 -2.76 -0.20 -12.91
N SER A 144 -3.97 0.32 -12.84
CA SER A 144 -4.98 -0.19 -11.94
C SER A 144 -6.38 -0.05 -12.51
N TYR A 145 -7.24 -0.99 -12.16
CA TYR A 145 -8.68 -0.83 -12.34
C TYR A 145 -9.28 -0.30 -11.05
N GLU A 146 -9.88 0.89 -11.13
CA GLU A 146 -10.38 1.65 -9.98
C GLU A 146 -11.79 2.16 -10.26
N ASP A 147 -12.60 2.38 -9.22
CA ASP A 147 -13.73 3.30 -9.26
C ASP A 147 -13.24 4.66 -8.77
N PRO A 148 -13.02 5.66 -9.65
CA PRO A 148 -12.41 6.93 -9.25
C PRO A 148 -13.31 7.79 -8.38
N GLU A 149 -14.64 7.64 -8.50
CA GLU A 149 -15.60 8.41 -7.70
C GLU A 149 -15.66 7.91 -6.26
N GLN A 150 -15.61 6.59 -6.08
CA GLN A 150 -15.66 5.95 -4.76
C GLN A 150 -14.27 5.66 -4.16
N ASP A 151 -13.21 5.95 -4.91
CA ASP A 151 -11.81 5.64 -4.60
C ASP A 151 -11.54 4.15 -4.28
N ILE A 152 -12.20 3.24 -4.99
CA ILE A 152 -12.09 1.78 -4.79
C ILE A 152 -11.11 1.18 -5.80
N LEU A 153 -10.21 0.31 -5.33
CA LEU A 153 -9.24 -0.42 -6.14
C LEU A 153 -9.64 -1.89 -6.30
N ILE A 154 -9.74 -2.34 -7.55
CA ILE A 154 -10.17 -3.70 -7.92
C ILE A 154 -8.96 -4.55 -8.30
N GLY A 155 -7.99 -4.01 -9.02
CA GLY A 155 -6.79 -4.73 -9.41
C GLY A 155 -5.68 -3.78 -9.81
N LEU A 156 -4.45 -4.26 -9.77
CA LEU A 156 -3.24 -3.52 -10.09
C LEU A 156 -2.25 -4.35 -10.89
N LEU A 157 -1.42 -3.67 -11.68
CA LEU A 157 -0.23 -4.17 -12.31
C LEU A 157 0.91 -3.17 -12.12
N ARG A 158 2.08 -3.68 -11.75
CA ARG A 158 3.33 -2.91 -11.69
C ARG A 158 4.22 -3.30 -12.86
N LEU A 159 4.44 -2.38 -13.78
CA LEU A 159 5.35 -2.56 -14.91
C LEU A 159 6.59 -1.69 -14.70
N ARG A 160 7.77 -2.27 -14.89
CA ARG A 160 9.03 -1.55 -14.86
C ARG A 160 9.75 -1.67 -16.20
N ARG A 161 10.11 -0.55 -16.81
CA ARG A 161 11.10 -0.55 -17.90
C ARG A 161 12.48 -0.74 -17.29
N CYS A 162 13.19 -1.79 -17.70
CA CYS A 162 14.54 -2.06 -17.21
C CYS A 162 15.48 -0.93 -17.58
N SER A 163 16.27 -0.49 -16.60
CA SER A 163 17.34 0.46 -16.86
C SER A 163 18.59 -0.25 -17.38
N PRO A 164 19.54 0.45 -18.03
CA PRO A 164 20.79 -0.15 -18.51
C PRO A 164 21.62 -0.84 -17.41
N GLN A 165 21.41 -0.44 -16.15
CA GLN A 165 22.11 -0.96 -14.97
C GLN A 165 21.62 -2.35 -14.52
N SER A 166 20.54 -2.90 -15.11
CA SER A 166 20.10 -4.26 -14.83
C SER A 166 21.23 -5.26 -15.09
N PHE A 167 21.59 -6.08 -14.10
CA PHE A 167 22.75 -6.98 -14.22
C PHE A 167 22.42 -8.33 -14.87
N ARG A 168 21.15 -8.75 -14.85
CA ARG A 168 20.73 -10.05 -15.40
C ARG A 168 20.75 -10.01 -16.94
N PRO A 169 21.33 -11.02 -17.61
CA PRO A 169 21.48 -11.02 -19.06
C PRO A 169 20.13 -10.98 -19.81
N GLU A 170 19.10 -11.65 -19.30
CA GLU A 170 17.75 -11.66 -19.87
C GLU A 170 17.02 -10.31 -19.77
N LEU A 171 17.54 -9.37 -19.00
CA LEU A 171 16.97 -8.02 -18.82
C LEU A 171 17.72 -6.95 -19.63
N LYS A 172 18.63 -7.36 -20.51
CA LYS A 172 19.35 -6.48 -21.44
C LYS A 172 18.52 -6.27 -22.73
N GLY A 173 18.73 -5.14 -23.40
CA GLY A 173 18.15 -4.90 -24.73
C GLY A 173 16.76 -4.25 -24.74
N GLY A 174 16.42 -3.40 -23.76
CA GLY A 174 15.17 -2.63 -23.80
C GLY A 174 13.94 -3.41 -23.33
N VAL A 175 14.11 -4.32 -22.38
CA VAL A 175 13.04 -5.17 -21.81
C VAL A 175 12.24 -4.41 -20.75
N SER A 176 10.96 -4.78 -20.60
CA SER A 176 10.12 -4.38 -19.48
C SER A 176 9.67 -5.59 -18.66
N ILE A 177 9.50 -5.41 -17.35
CA ILE A 177 9.15 -6.48 -16.40
C ILE A 177 7.82 -6.16 -15.75
N VAL A 178 6.91 -7.12 -15.76
CA VAL A 178 5.76 -7.12 -14.86
C VAL A 178 6.24 -7.59 -13.49
N ARG A 179 6.31 -6.67 -12.51
CA ARG A 179 6.80 -6.93 -11.15
C ARG A 179 5.73 -7.51 -10.24
N GLU A 180 4.48 -7.13 -10.48
CA GLU A 180 3.32 -7.58 -9.72
C GLU A 180 2.09 -7.50 -10.63
N LEU A 181 1.23 -8.49 -10.54
CA LEU A 181 -0.15 -8.45 -11.03
C LEU A 181 -1.03 -8.99 -9.91
N HIS A 182 -1.99 -8.18 -9.46
CA HIS A 182 -2.85 -8.54 -8.34
C HIS A 182 -4.27 -8.09 -8.61
N VAL A 183 -5.23 -9.01 -8.50
CA VAL A 183 -6.67 -8.72 -8.62
C VAL A 183 -7.32 -9.04 -7.28
N TYR A 184 -8.01 -8.06 -6.72
CA TYR A 184 -8.72 -8.14 -5.45
C TYR A 184 -10.15 -8.63 -5.67
N GLY A 185 -10.66 -9.41 -4.72
CA GLY A 185 -12.02 -9.94 -4.75
C GLY A 185 -12.08 -11.32 -4.11
N SER A 186 -13.29 -11.88 -4.05
CA SER A 186 -13.50 -13.25 -3.60
C SER A 186 -12.84 -14.23 -4.56
N VAL A 187 -12.08 -15.20 -4.03
CA VAL A 187 -11.45 -16.26 -4.83
C VAL A 187 -12.51 -17.01 -5.62
N VAL A 188 -12.31 -17.08 -6.94
CA VAL A 188 -13.13 -17.88 -7.85
C VAL A 188 -12.27 -19.04 -8.35
N PRO A 189 -12.68 -20.32 -8.16
CA PRO A 189 -12.03 -21.44 -8.81
C PRO A 189 -11.96 -21.24 -10.33
N VAL A 190 -10.81 -21.54 -10.95
CA VAL A 190 -10.56 -21.33 -12.40
C VAL A 190 -11.64 -21.96 -13.30
N SER A 191 -12.28 -23.03 -12.83
CA SER A 191 -13.36 -23.75 -13.53
C SER A 191 -14.76 -23.15 -13.37
N SER A 192 -14.92 -22.12 -12.54
CA SER A 192 -16.21 -21.49 -12.24
C SER A 192 -16.21 -20.03 -12.67
N ARG A 193 -17.30 -19.59 -13.29
CA ARG A 193 -17.57 -18.17 -13.56
C ARG A 193 -18.73 -17.78 -12.66
N ASP A 194 -18.44 -17.04 -11.60
CA ASP A 194 -19.48 -16.50 -10.72
C ASP A 194 -19.67 -15.02 -11.09
N PRO A 195 -20.83 -14.62 -11.65
CA PRO A 195 -21.16 -13.25 -12.06
C PRO A 195 -21.37 -12.27 -10.89
N SER A 196 -21.13 -12.68 -9.64
CA SER A 196 -21.06 -11.78 -8.47
C SER A 196 -19.65 -11.48 -7.93
N LYS A 197 -18.60 -12.15 -8.43
CA LYS A 197 -17.20 -12.02 -7.98
C LYS A 197 -16.25 -11.43 -9.03
N PHE A 198 -15.40 -10.48 -8.63
CA PHE A 198 -14.50 -9.73 -9.52
C PHE A 198 -13.39 -10.56 -10.19
N GLN A 199 -13.04 -11.74 -9.67
CA GLN A 199 -12.08 -12.64 -10.32
C GLN A 199 -12.79 -13.40 -11.46
N HIS A 200 -12.18 -13.43 -12.66
CA HIS A 200 -12.78 -13.99 -13.88
C HIS A 200 -14.05 -13.27 -14.39
N GLN A 201 -14.33 -12.07 -13.87
CA GLN A 201 -15.35 -11.18 -14.40
C GLN A 201 -14.73 -9.94 -14.99
N VAL A 202 -14.54 -9.99 -16.30
CA VAL A 202 -14.56 -8.77 -17.09
C VAL A 202 -15.36 -9.09 -18.35
N GLU A 203 -16.67 -8.95 -18.22
CA GLU A 203 -17.51 -8.85 -19.40
C GLU A 203 -17.28 -7.45 -19.98
N THR A 204 -16.47 -7.42 -21.03
CA THR A 204 -16.12 -6.24 -21.77
C THR A 204 -17.34 -5.75 -22.56
N ARG A 205 -17.76 -4.50 -22.37
CA ARG A 205 -18.55 -3.78 -23.38
C ARG A 205 -17.79 -3.58 -24.73
N ARG A 206 -16.59 -4.15 -24.87
CA ARG A 206 -15.72 -4.10 -26.07
C ARG A 206 -15.02 -5.43 -26.41
N GLY A 207 -15.56 -6.59 -26.03
CA GLY A 207 -15.13 -7.89 -26.59
C GLY A 207 -13.65 -8.30 -26.44
N HIS A 208 -12.98 -7.88 -25.36
CA HIS A 208 -11.60 -8.32 -25.06
C HIS A 208 -11.57 -9.17 -23.78
N PRO A 209 -10.76 -10.25 -23.73
CA PRO A 209 -10.78 -11.18 -22.60
C PRO A 209 -10.08 -10.56 -21.39
N ASP A 210 -10.57 -10.89 -20.19
CA ASP A 210 -9.95 -10.77 -18.85
C ASP A 210 -9.07 -9.54 -18.52
N ILE A 211 -9.22 -8.94 -17.33
CA ILE A 211 -8.32 -7.89 -16.79
C ILE A 211 -6.84 -8.29 -16.99
N LEU A 212 -6.55 -9.59 -16.81
CA LEU A 212 -5.24 -10.21 -17.04
C LEU A 212 -4.74 -10.05 -18.47
N TYR A 213 -5.61 -10.28 -19.47
CA TYR A 213 -5.27 -10.21 -20.88
C TYR A 213 -5.14 -8.74 -21.34
N PHE A 214 -6.02 -7.86 -20.86
CA PHE A 214 -5.98 -6.45 -21.25
C PHE A 214 -4.72 -5.75 -20.71
N LEU A 215 -4.35 -6.01 -19.44
CA LEU A 215 -3.15 -5.43 -18.82
C LEU A 215 -1.83 -5.90 -19.45
N LEU A 216 -1.81 -7.12 -20.02
CA LEU A 216 -0.59 -7.71 -20.59
C LEU A 216 -0.44 -7.49 -22.10
N PHE A 217 -1.52 -7.38 -22.88
CA PHE A 217 -1.45 -7.47 -24.34
C PHE A 217 -1.88 -6.21 -25.12
N TYR A 218 -2.56 -5.24 -24.51
CA TYR A 218 -3.18 -4.13 -25.26
C TYR A 218 -2.51 -2.76 -25.12
N TYR A 219 -1.46 -2.62 -24.30
CA TYR A 219 -0.69 -1.38 -24.22
C TYR A 219 0.67 -1.53 -24.91
N PRO A 220 0.94 -0.76 -25.98
CA PRO A 220 2.29 -0.66 -26.51
C PRO A 220 3.20 -0.04 -25.44
N ILE A 221 4.25 -0.79 -25.11
CA ILE A 221 5.37 -0.41 -24.24
C ILE A 221 6.24 0.61 -24.98
#